data_AF-A0A7R9XNS5-F1
#
_entry.id   AF-A0A7R9XNS5-F1
#
_cell.length_a   1.000
_cell.length_b   1.000
_cell.length_c   1.000
_cell.angle_alpha   90.00
_cell.angle_beta   90.00
_cell.angle_gamma   90.00
#
_symmetry.space_group_name_H-M   'P 1'
#
loop_
_entity.id
_entity.type
_entity.pdbx_description
1 polymer ?
#
loop_
_entity_poly.entity_id
_entity_poly.type
_entity_poly.pdbx_seq_one_letter_code
_entity_poly.pdbx_strand_id
1 'polypeptide(L)'
;KFVPSMMPITPLAASATAEVASADADANDSELNDVDQNGATDASGTAKSPPRRGSLSAPSFDVRLVRSIPGHSVGSDGPRSSTSGSIIYVSTTHPDFKERLRTSRGGREKFDERLIGYLAAVVSAGYRERLMSEIVAQGAENNNAAFSDLVGTFCTLEERLRRALPVLLKELEAQQQADAASGGSSNNAALDALRRRKYRDRL
;
A
#
# COMPACT_ATOMS: atom_id res chain seq x y z
N LYS A 1 -11.32 -37.86 -39.57
CA LYS A 1 -12.25 -38.15 -38.45
C LYS A 1 -11.44 -38.04 -37.17
N PHE A 2 -11.55 -36.92 -36.47
CA PHE A 2 -10.73 -36.58 -35.30
C PHE A 2 -11.65 -36.64 -34.08
N VAL A 3 -11.36 -37.53 -33.12
CA VAL A 3 -12.17 -37.70 -31.92
C VAL A 3 -11.41 -37.04 -30.77
N PRO A 4 -11.88 -35.91 -30.21
CA PRO A 4 -11.21 -35.28 -29.09
C PRO A 4 -11.42 -36.10 -27.81
N SER A 5 -10.31 -36.49 -27.21
CA SER A 5 -10.24 -37.17 -25.90
C SER A 5 -10.67 -36.20 -24.81
N MET A 6 -11.81 -36.45 -24.17
CA MET A 6 -12.23 -35.76 -22.95
C MET A 6 -11.58 -36.43 -21.75
N MET A 7 -10.70 -35.70 -21.07
CA MET A 7 -10.22 -36.07 -19.73
C MET A 7 -11.28 -35.70 -18.68
N PRO A 8 -11.56 -36.55 -17.69
CA PRO A 8 -12.51 -36.26 -16.62
C PRO A 8 -11.92 -35.23 -15.64
N ILE A 9 -12.73 -34.22 -15.31
CA ILE A 9 -12.44 -33.22 -14.28
C ILE A 9 -12.84 -33.84 -12.93
N THR A 10 -11.86 -34.10 -12.08
CA THR A 10 -12.08 -34.53 -10.70
C THR A 10 -12.43 -33.32 -9.83
N PRO A 11 -13.57 -33.29 -9.11
CA PRO A 11 -13.87 -32.22 -8.17
C PRO A 11 -13.01 -32.34 -6.90
N LEU A 12 -12.36 -31.22 -6.54
CA LEU A 12 -11.55 -31.07 -5.34
C LEU A 12 -12.49 -30.95 -4.12
N ALA A 13 -12.41 -31.93 -3.20
CA ALA A 13 -13.16 -31.93 -1.95
C ALA A 13 -12.69 -30.77 -1.04
N ALA A 14 -13.63 -29.88 -0.68
CA ALA A 14 -13.41 -28.83 0.31
C ALA A 14 -13.44 -29.44 1.71
N SER A 15 -12.28 -29.43 2.38
CA SER A 15 -12.11 -29.85 3.77
C SER A 15 -11.99 -28.63 4.69
N ALA A 16 -12.91 -28.58 5.65
CA ALA A 16 -12.87 -28.05 7.01
C ALA A 16 -11.86 -26.94 7.40
N THR A 17 -12.38 -25.88 8.02
CA THR A 17 -11.78 -25.18 9.18
C THR A 17 -12.96 -24.64 10.03
N ALA A 18 -13.26 -25.24 11.17
CA ALA A 18 -12.68 -24.99 12.50
C ALA A 18 -13.11 -23.64 13.09
N GLU A 19 -14.27 -23.64 13.75
CA GLU A 19 -14.67 -22.62 14.73
C GLU A 19 -13.72 -22.70 15.95
N VAL A 20 -13.00 -21.62 16.21
CA VAL A 20 -12.28 -21.43 17.47
C VAL A 20 -13.13 -20.53 18.35
N ALA A 21 -13.54 -21.12 19.48
CA ALA A 21 -14.32 -20.51 20.52
C ALA A 21 -13.58 -19.35 21.21
N SER A 22 -14.40 -18.37 21.60
CA SER A 22 -14.13 -17.27 22.53
C SER A 22 -13.61 -17.76 23.88
N ALA A 23 -12.57 -17.11 24.40
CA ALA A 23 -12.20 -17.16 25.81
C ALA A 23 -11.92 -15.73 26.30
N ASP A 24 -12.91 -15.24 27.04
CA ASP A 24 -12.83 -14.58 28.34
C ASP A 24 -11.82 -13.46 28.62
N ALA A 25 -12.43 -12.37 29.08
CA ALA A 25 -11.83 -11.25 29.76
C ALA A 25 -11.28 -11.70 31.12
N ASP A 26 -10.07 -11.26 31.44
CA ASP A 26 -9.65 -11.13 32.83
C ASP A 26 -9.10 -9.72 33.07
N ALA A 27 -9.86 -8.99 33.86
CA ALA A 27 -9.46 -7.75 34.48
C ALA A 27 -8.52 -8.10 35.64
N ASN A 28 -7.29 -7.61 35.62
CA ASN A 28 -6.47 -7.57 36.82
C ASN A 28 -6.13 -6.12 37.16
N ASP A 29 -6.88 -5.68 38.16
CA ASP A 29 -6.71 -4.55 39.06
C ASP A 29 -5.49 -4.78 39.98
N SER A 30 -5.04 -3.72 40.66
CA SER A 30 -3.97 -3.70 41.68
C SER A 30 -2.54 -3.66 41.09
N GLU A 31 -1.61 -2.81 41.52
CA GLU A 31 -1.45 -2.23 42.86
C GLU A 31 -0.45 -1.06 42.81
N LEU A 32 -0.70 -0.08 43.68
CA LEU A 32 0.20 1.01 44.04
C LEU A 32 1.52 0.45 44.61
N ASN A 33 2.65 0.99 44.15
CA ASN A 33 3.88 1.01 44.93
C ASN A 33 4.53 2.39 44.76
N ASP A 34 4.09 3.32 45.60
CA ASP A 34 4.97 4.34 46.18
C ASP A 34 5.96 3.62 47.10
N VAL A 35 7.26 3.94 47.02
CA VAL A 35 8.23 4.02 48.14
C VAL A 35 9.65 4.30 47.61
N ASP A 36 10.18 5.43 48.06
CA ASP A 36 11.58 5.83 48.36
C ASP A 36 12.68 5.80 47.28
N GLN A 37 13.23 6.97 46.93
CA GLN A 37 14.31 7.72 47.62
C GLN A 37 15.70 7.08 47.56
N ASN A 38 16.59 7.80 46.85
CA ASN A 38 18.03 7.98 47.06
C ASN A 38 18.99 6.80 46.83
N GLY A 39 19.96 7.03 45.94
CA GLY A 39 21.16 6.19 45.82
C GLY A 39 22.09 6.61 44.69
N ALA A 40 22.69 7.81 44.79
CA ALA A 40 23.84 8.16 43.96
C ALA A 40 24.99 7.19 44.26
N THR A 41 25.41 6.41 43.26
CA THR A 41 26.67 5.68 43.27
C THR A 41 27.40 5.96 41.98
N ASP A 42 28.54 6.64 42.11
CA ASP A 42 29.50 6.90 41.04
C ASP A 42 30.20 5.58 40.68
N ALA A 43 29.80 4.98 39.56
CA ALA A 43 30.54 3.88 38.94
C ALA A 43 31.01 4.31 37.56
N SER A 44 32.24 4.85 37.50
CA SER A 44 32.98 5.08 36.27
C SER A 44 33.41 3.74 35.67
N GLY A 45 32.46 2.99 35.12
CA GLY A 45 32.71 1.88 34.23
C GLY A 45 32.96 2.42 32.83
N THR A 46 34.15 2.18 32.28
CA THR A 46 34.48 2.47 30.89
C THR A 46 33.48 1.78 29.97
N ALA A 47 32.48 2.52 29.51
CA ALA A 47 31.43 2.06 28.62
C ALA A 47 32.07 1.64 27.29
N LYS A 48 32.32 0.34 27.16
CA LYS A 48 32.63 -0.32 25.89
C LYS A 48 31.43 -0.05 24.99
N SER A 49 31.57 0.93 24.10
CA SER A 49 30.50 1.33 23.20
C SER A 49 30.03 0.08 22.43
N PRO A 50 28.73 -0.24 22.43
CA PRO A 50 28.24 -1.36 21.64
C PRO A 50 28.65 -1.15 20.18
N PRO A 51 28.98 -2.23 19.44
CA PRO A 51 29.35 -2.12 18.04
C PRO A 51 28.23 -1.34 17.34
N ARG A 52 28.58 -0.19 16.75
CA ARG A 52 27.69 0.58 15.88
C ARG A 52 27.24 -0.39 14.80
N ARG A 53 26.02 -0.92 14.94
CA ARG A 53 25.34 -1.65 13.86
C ARG A 53 25.49 -0.76 12.63
N GLY A 54 26.15 -1.29 11.60
CA GLY A 54 26.34 -0.57 10.36
C GLY A 54 25.02 0.07 9.99
N SER A 55 25.03 1.39 9.79
CA SER A 55 23.91 2.11 9.21
C SER A 55 23.73 1.51 7.82
N LEU A 56 22.96 0.43 7.73
CA LEU A 56 22.45 -0.08 6.48
C LEU A 56 21.69 1.09 5.89
N SER A 57 22.27 1.73 4.88
CA SER A 57 21.64 2.82 4.14
C SER A 57 20.28 2.29 3.71
N ALA A 58 19.23 2.75 4.39
CA ALA A 58 17.89 2.22 4.17
C ALA A 58 17.61 2.27 2.67
N PRO A 59 17.26 1.15 2.03
CA PRO A 59 17.06 1.13 0.60
C PRO A 59 16.03 2.21 0.24
N SER A 60 16.47 3.19 -0.55
CA SER A 60 15.66 4.34 -0.93
C SER A 60 14.74 3.91 -2.08
N PHE A 61 13.45 3.80 -1.78
CA PHE A 61 12.43 3.57 -2.80
C PHE A 61 11.71 4.87 -3.10
N ASP A 62 11.48 5.11 -4.39
CA ASP A 62 10.63 6.19 -4.85
C ASP A 62 9.26 5.62 -5.19
N VAL A 63 8.21 6.19 -4.60
CA VAL A 63 6.83 5.82 -4.91
C VAL A 63 6.25 6.87 -5.84
N ARG A 64 5.73 6.44 -7.00
CA ARG A 64 5.08 7.32 -7.97
C ARG A 64 3.64 6.91 -8.20
N LEU A 65 2.72 7.82 -7.95
CA LEU A 65 1.32 7.67 -8.34
C LEU A 65 1.19 8.01 -9.82
N VAL A 66 0.72 7.06 -10.64
CA VAL A 66 0.58 7.22 -12.09
C VAL A 66 -0.80 6.82 -12.55
N ARG A 67 -1.31 7.47 -13.62
CA ARG A 67 -2.61 7.11 -14.21
C ARG A 67 -2.54 5.75 -14.90
N SER A 68 -1.44 5.47 -15.59
CA SER A 68 -1.19 4.22 -16.30
C SER A 68 0.20 3.72 -15.96
N ILE A 69 0.30 2.44 -15.63
CA ILE A 69 1.58 1.79 -15.41
C ILE A 69 2.26 1.59 -16.78
N PRO A 70 3.54 1.99 -16.94
CA PRO A 70 4.25 1.77 -18.19
C PRO A 70 4.31 0.27 -18.53
N GLY A 71 4.05 -0.06 -19.80
CA GLY A 71 4.03 -1.44 -20.29
C GLY A 71 2.71 -2.19 -20.08
N HIS A 72 1.70 -1.58 -19.45
CA HIS A 72 0.37 -2.17 -19.29
C HIS A 72 -0.68 -1.37 -20.05
N SER A 73 -1.57 -2.08 -20.77
CA SER A 73 -2.65 -1.43 -21.51
C SER A 73 -3.67 -0.82 -20.55
N VAL A 74 -4.22 0.33 -20.93
CA VAL A 74 -5.28 1.01 -20.19
C VAL A 74 -6.59 0.23 -20.43
N GLY A 75 -6.83 -0.81 -19.62
CA GLY A 75 -7.99 -1.71 -19.67
C GLY A 75 -8.47 -2.11 -18.27
N SER A 76 -9.68 -2.68 -18.17
CA SER A 76 -10.49 -2.70 -16.94
C SER A 76 -9.95 -3.49 -15.74
N ASP A 77 -8.83 -4.20 -15.86
CA ASP A 77 -8.13 -4.84 -14.74
C ASP A 77 -6.61 -4.83 -14.97
N GLY A 78 -6.05 -3.63 -15.14
CA GLY A 78 -4.60 -3.44 -15.07
C GLY A 78 -4.05 -3.75 -13.66
N PRO A 79 -2.76 -4.08 -13.51
CA PRO A 79 -2.18 -4.34 -12.20
C PRO A 79 -2.30 -3.12 -11.26
N ARG A 80 -2.42 -3.40 -9.95
CA ARG A 80 -2.51 -2.39 -8.89
C ARG A 80 -1.23 -1.54 -8.79
N SER A 81 -0.09 -2.20 -8.99
CA SER A 81 1.23 -1.59 -8.94
C SER A 81 2.21 -2.35 -9.83
N SER A 82 3.31 -1.70 -10.18
CA SER A 82 4.44 -2.33 -10.84
C SER A 82 5.74 -1.71 -10.32
N THR A 83 6.76 -2.54 -10.16
CA THR A 83 8.08 -2.12 -9.68
C THR A 83 9.04 -2.11 -10.88
N SER A 84 9.76 -1.00 -11.06
CA SER A 84 10.84 -0.90 -12.05
C SER A 84 12.07 -0.28 -11.39
N GLY A 85 13.10 -1.09 -11.17
CA GLY A 85 14.30 -0.67 -10.44
C GLY A 85 13.98 -0.30 -8.98
N SER A 86 14.27 0.94 -8.59
CA SER A 86 13.97 1.50 -7.27
C SER A 86 12.63 2.21 -7.18
N ILE A 87 11.86 2.25 -8.27
CA ILE A 87 10.62 3.01 -8.37
C ILE A 87 9.43 2.07 -8.34
N ILE A 88 8.49 2.33 -7.43
CA ILE A 88 7.20 1.63 -7.35
C ILE A 88 6.14 2.54 -7.94
N TYR A 89 5.56 2.11 -9.06
CA TYR A 89 4.45 2.78 -9.72
C TYR A 89 3.13 2.22 -9.17
N VAL A 90 2.27 3.10 -8.66
CA VAL A 90 0.93 2.73 -8.19
C VAL A 90 -0.11 3.32 -9.13
N SER A 91 -1.03 2.49 -9.61
CA SER A 91 -2.07 2.93 -10.54
C SER A 91 -3.19 3.67 -9.79
N THR A 92 -3.39 4.94 -10.13
CA THR A 92 -4.53 5.74 -9.60
C THR A 92 -5.84 5.43 -10.33
N THR A 93 -5.78 4.77 -11.49
CA THR A 93 -6.98 4.42 -12.27
C THR A 93 -7.62 3.11 -11.81
N HIS A 94 -6.90 2.30 -11.01
CA HIS A 94 -7.36 1.01 -10.50
C HIS A 94 -8.62 1.15 -9.63
N PRO A 95 -9.62 0.25 -9.74
CA PRO A 95 -10.88 0.33 -8.97
C PRO A 95 -10.65 0.36 -7.46
N ASP A 96 -9.81 -0.53 -6.90
CA ASP A 96 -9.47 -0.51 -5.46
C ASP A 96 -8.90 0.83 -4.98
N PHE A 97 -8.10 1.51 -5.81
CA PHE A 97 -7.53 2.81 -5.45
C PHE A 97 -8.66 3.85 -5.35
N LYS A 98 -9.55 3.87 -6.34
CA LYS A 98 -10.70 4.79 -6.37
C LYS A 98 -11.70 4.52 -5.26
N GLU A 99 -11.96 3.26 -4.92
CA GLU A 99 -12.88 2.88 -3.83
C GLU A 99 -12.36 3.38 -2.47
N ARG A 100 -11.04 3.38 -2.29
CA ARG A 100 -10.37 3.79 -1.05
C ARG A 100 -10.09 5.29 -1.00
N LEU A 101 -10.01 5.95 -2.16
CA LEU A 101 -9.92 7.39 -2.29
C LEU A 101 -11.27 8.03 -1.98
N ARG A 102 -11.40 8.61 -0.80
CA ARG A 102 -12.62 9.30 -0.42
C ARG A 102 -12.66 10.71 -0.97
N THR A 103 -13.80 11.07 -1.53
CA THR A 103 -14.15 12.46 -1.82
C THR A 103 -14.82 13.06 -0.59
N SER A 104 -14.28 14.17 -0.10
CA SER A 104 -14.92 14.98 0.93
C SER A 104 -16.24 15.56 0.40
N ARG A 105 -17.13 15.98 1.31
CA ARG A 105 -18.41 16.62 0.97
C ARG A 105 -18.23 17.89 0.12
N GLY A 106 -17.06 18.52 0.19
CA GLY A 106 -16.67 19.66 -0.66
C GLY A 106 -16.10 19.28 -2.04
N GLY A 107 -16.20 18.01 -2.45
CA GLY A 107 -15.66 17.51 -3.73
C GLY A 107 -14.15 17.36 -3.78
N ARG A 108 -13.42 17.71 -2.70
CA ARG A 108 -11.97 17.53 -2.61
C ARG A 108 -11.62 16.11 -2.22
N GLU A 109 -10.67 15.51 -2.92
CA GLU A 109 -10.13 14.20 -2.57
C GLU A 109 -9.38 14.28 -1.24
N LYS A 110 -9.66 13.34 -0.33
CA LYS A 110 -9.00 13.25 0.97
C LYS A 110 -8.36 11.86 1.11
N PHE A 111 -7.10 11.86 1.50
CA PHE A 111 -6.44 10.62 1.91
C PHE A 111 -6.87 10.28 3.34
N ASP A 112 -7.66 9.22 3.45
CA ASP A 112 -8.04 8.62 4.72
C ASP A 112 -7.10 7.46 5.07
N GLU A 113 -7.13 7.00 6.33
CA GLU A 113 -6.31 5.88 6.83
C GLU A 113 -6.42 4.62 5.98
N ARG A 114 -7.61 4.35 5.40
CA ARG A 114 -7.83 3.20 4.51
C ARG A 114 -7.00 3.25 3.23
N LEU A 115 -6.73 4.44 2.71
CA LEU A 115 -5.88 4.65 1.53
C LEU A 115 -4.40 4.58 1.91
N ILE A 116 -4.03 5.12 3.08
CA ILE A 116 -2.68 4.99 3.64
C ILE A 116 -2.30 3.51 3.82
N GLY A 117 -3.15 2.73 4.48
CA GLY A 117 -2.91 1.30 4.68
C GLY A 117 -2.82 0.52 3.36
N TYR A 118 -3.61 0.90 2.36
CA TYR A 118 -3.50 0.33 1.01
C TYR A 118 -2.15 0.63 0.37
N LEU A 119 -1.71 1.90 0.40
CA LEU A 119 -0.42 2.30 -0.17
C LEU A 119 0.73 1.59 0.55
N ALA A 120 0.70 1.54 1.88
CA ALA A 120 1.71 0.83 2.67
C ALA A 120 1.76 -0.65 2.30
N ALA A 121 0.61 -1.31 2.12
CA ALA A 121 0.55 -2.72 1.72
C ALA A 121 1.12 -2.95 0.31
N VAL A 122 0.78 -2.10 -0.64
CA VAL A 122 1.28 -2.15 -2.02
C VAL A 122 2.80 -1.94 -2.07
N VAL A 123 3.30 -0.91 -1.39
CA VAL A 123 4.73 -0.59 -1.35
C VAL A 123 5.51 -1.71 -0.63
N SER A 124 4.97 -2.25 0.45
CA SER A 124 5.60 -3.35 1.18
C SER A 124 5.63 -4.64 0.37
N ALA A 125 4.60 -4.91 -0.46
CA ALA A 125 4.61 -6.03 -1.37
C ALA A 125 5.71 -5.89 -2.45
N GLY A 126 5.86 -4.69 -3.03
CA GLY A 126 6.94 -4.40 -3.98
C GLY A 126 8.33 -4.47 -3.34
N TYR A 127 8.45 -4.01 -2.09
CA TYR A 127 9.68 -4.16 -1.31
C TYR A 127 10.03 -5.63 -1.06
N ARG A 128 9.03 -6.43 -0.63
CA ARG A 128 9.20 -7.86 -0.40
C ARG A 128 9.64 -8.59 -1.66
N GLU A 129 9.04 -8.28 -2.81
CA GLU A 129 9.41 -8.89 -4.09
C GLU A 129 10.90 -8.69 -4.40
N ARG A 130 11.41 -7.48 -4.18
CA ARG A 130 12.84 -7.18 -4.31
C ARG A 130 13.68 -7.91 -3.26
N LEU A 131 13.31 -7.83 -1.99
CA LEU A 131 14.04 -8.49 -0.90
C LEU A 131 14.11 -10.00 -1.09
N MET A 132 13.01 -10.63 -1.51
CA MET A 132 12.96 -12.06 -1.79
C MET A 132 13.81 -12.42 -3.00
N SER A 133 13.89 -11.56 -4.03
CA SER A 133 14.83 -11.80 -5.14
C SER A 133 16.30 -11.77 -4.69
N GLU A 134 16.63 -10.96 -3.69
CA GLU A 134 17.96 -10.89 -3.07
C GLU A 134 18.20 -12.06 -2.09
N ILE A 135 17.20 -12.45 -1.29
CA ILE A 135 17.28 -13.54 -0.29
C ILE A 135 17.31 -14.92 -0.96
N VAL A 136 16.55 -15.15 -2.04
CA VAL A 136 16.60 -16.42 -2.79
C VAL A 136 18.01 -16.66 -3.34
N ALA A 137 18.76 -15.60 -3.65
CA ALA A 137 20.17 -15.70 -4.01
C ALA A 137 21.10 -15.99 -2.81
N GLN A 138 20.65 -15.75 -1.56
CA GLN A 138 21.44 -15.86 -0.33
C GLN A 138 21.07 -17.04 0.58
N GLY A 139 20.02 -17.80 0.28
CA GLY A 139 19.61 -19.00 1.03
C GLY A 139 18.52 -18.75 2.08
N ALA A 140 17.63 -19.73 2.25
CA ALA A 140 16.31 -19.59 2.89
C ALA A 140 16.30 -19.55 4.44
N GLU A 141 17.43 -19.45 5.11
CA GLU A 141 17.49 -19.70 6.57
C GLU A 141 17.00 -18.54 7.45
N ASN A 142 16.68 -17.36 6.88
CA ASN A 142 16.36 -16.15 7.65
C ASN A 142 14.92 -15.62 7.47
N ASN A 143 13.93 -16.51 7.30
CA ASN A 143 12.53 -16.09 7.07
C ASN A 143 11.93 -15.23 8.20
N ASN A 144 12.23 -15.53 9.48
CA ASN A 144 11.73 -14.75 10.60
C ASN A 144 12.34 -13.34 10.65
N ALA A 145 13.66 -13.22 10.41
CA ALA A 145 14.32 -11.93 10.34
C ALA A 145 13.78 -11.09 9.16
N ALA A 146 13.57 -11.72 8.00
CA ALA A 146 12.97 -11.06 6.84
C ALA A 146 11.52 -10.58 7.11
N PHE A 147 10.73 -11.34 7.90
CA PHE A 147 9.39 -10.92 8.30
C PHE A 147 9.42 -9.73 9.27
N SER A 148 10.27 -9.76 10.30
CA SER A 148 10.44 -8.63 11.22
C SER A 148 10.90 -7.36 10.49
N ASP A 149 11.84 -7.48 9.55
CA ASP A 149 12.28 -6.37 8.71
C ASP A 149 11.14 -5.85 7.84
N LEU A 150 10.34 -6.74 7.23
CA LEU A 150 9.18 -6.35 6.43
C LEU A 150 8.17 -5.55 7.27
N VAL A 151 7.82 -6.01 8.47
CA VAL A 151 6.92 -5.27 9.37
C VAL A 151 7.50 -3.91 9.75
N GLY A 152 8.80 -3.85 10.08
CA GLY A 152 9.49 -2.59 10.37
C GLY A 152 9.46 -1.61 9.20
N THR A 153 9.66 -2.11 7.98
CA THR A 153 9.57 -1.28 6.77
C THR A 153 8.15 -0.81 6.51
N PHE A 154 7.13 -1.64 6.73
CA PHE A 154 5.72 -1.24 6.60
C PHE A 154 5.40 -0.05 7.51
N CYS A 155 5.73 -0.14 8.80
CA CYS A 155 5.47 0.95 9.77
C CYS A 155 6.23 2.23 9.39
N THR A 156 7.51 2.10 9.01
CA THR A 156 8.34 3.24 8.59
C THR A 156 7.78 3.92 7.33
N LEU A 157 7.30 3.13 6.37
CA LEU A 157 6.68 3.64 5.15
C LEU A 157 5.36 4.33 5.45
N GLU A 158 4.56 3.80 6.37
CA GLU A 158 3.30 4.41 6.79
C GLU A 158 3.53 5.81 7.38
N GLU A 159 4.50 5.95 8.28
CA GLU A 159 4.87 7.24 8.86
C GLU A 159 5.37 8.24 7.80
N ARG A 160 6.22 7.77 6.88
CA ARG A 160 6.74 8.61 5.79
C ARG A 160 5.63 9.06 4.84
N LEU A 161 4.73 8.15 4.49
CA LEU A 161 3.57 8.45 3.64
C LEU A 161 2.66 9.48 4.32
N ARG A 162 2.36 9.34 5.62
CA ARG A 162 1.57 10.35 6.35
C ARG A 162 2.17 11.76 6.25
N ARG A 163 3.50 11.89 6.22
CA ARG A 163 4.21 13.18 6.06
C ARG A 163 4.21 13.69 4.62
N ALA A 164 4.32 12.79 3.63
CA ALA A 164 4.40 13.15 2.22
C ALA A 164 3.03 13.42 1.56
N LEU A 165 1.96 12.81 2.08
CA LEU A 165 0.62 12.88 1.50
C LEU A 165 0.06 14.30 1.33
N PRO A 166 0.24 15.25 2.27
CA PRO A 166 -0.23 16.62 2.07
C PRO A 166 0.44 17.32 0.88
N VAL A 167 1.68 16.96 0.55
CA VAL A 167 2.41 17.51 -0.61
C VAL A 167 1.87 16.89 -1.90
N LEU A 168 1.76 15.55 -1.94
CA LEU A 168 1.21 14.83 -3.09
C LEU A 168 -0.23 15.26 -3.41
N LEU A 169 -1.04 15.55 -2.40
CA LEU A 169 -2.39 16.11 -2.58
C LEU A 169 -2.37 17.44 -3.33
N LYS A 170 -1.47 18.35 -2.94
CA LYS A 170 -1.35 19.66 -3.60
C LYS A 170 -0.91 19.53 -5.06
N GLU A 171 0.02 18.61 -5.33
CA GLU A 171 0.47 18.33 -6.69
C GLU A 171 -0.66 17.74 -7.55
N LEU A 172 -1.47 16.84 -6.99
CA LEU A 172 -2.60 16.23 -7.68
C LEU A 172 -3.71 17.26 -7.96
N GLU A 173 -4.05 18.11 -6.97
CA GLU A 173 -4.97 19.23 -7.16
C GLU A 173 -4.48 20.20 -8.25
N ALA A 174 -3.17 20.51 -8.26
CA ALA A 174 -2.56 21.37 -9.29
C ALA A 174 -2.64 20.73 -10.68
N GLN A 175 -2.40 19.42 -10.80
CA GLN A 175 -2.55 18.69 -12.06
C GLN A 175 -4.00 18.67 -12.54
N GLN A 176 -4.97 18.48 -11.64
CA GLN A 176 -6.39 18.53 -12.01
C GLN A 176 -6.82 19.92 -12.48
N GLN A 177 -6.33 20.98 -11.83
CA GLN A 177 -6.57 22.36 -12.26
C GLN A 177 -5.90 22.66 -13.61
N ALA A 178 -4.67 22.19 -13.81
CA ALA A 178 -3.96 22.31 -15.08
C ALA A 178 -4.71 21.59 -16.21
N ASP A 179 -5.19 20.36 -15.97
CA ASP A 179 -5.99 19.59 -16.93
C ASP A 179 -7.36 20.25 -17.24
N ALA A 180 -7.98 20.86 -16.22
CA ALA A 180 -9.21 21.63 -16.41
C ALA A 180 -8.96 22.91 -17.23
N ALA A 181 -7.85 23.61 -16.98
CA ALA A 181 -7.45 24.83 -17.68
C ALA A 181 -6.92 24.55 -19.10
N SER A 182 -6.24 23.41 -19.33
CA SER A 182 -5.76 22.99 -20.65
C SER A 182 -6.86 22.44 -21.54
N GLY A 183 -8.11 22.43 -21.07
CA GLY A 183 -9.27 22.05 -21.84
C GLY A 183 -9.46 20.53 -21.91
N GLY A 184 -10.18 19.99 -20.92
CA GLY A 184 -11.01 18.78 -21.09
C GLY A 184 -12.14 18.96 -22.12
N SER A 185 -11.86 19.65 -23.23
CA SER A 185 -12.78 20.17 -24.23
C SER A 185 -13.09 19.17 -25.35
N SER A 186 -12.42 18.01 -25.41
CA SER A 186 -12.69 17.02 -26.46
C SER A 186 -13.61 15.88 -25.98
N ASN A 187 -13.34 15.28 -24.81
CA ASN A 187 -14.10 14.10 -24.37
C ASN A 187 -15.46 14.43 -23.72
N ASN A 188 -15.55 15.53 -22.96
CA ASN A 188 -16.84 15.96 -22.39
C ASN A 188 -17.75 16.63 -23.43
N ALA A 189 -17.20 17.36 -24.40
CA ALA A 189 -17.98 17.95 -25.48
C ALA A 189 -18.66 16.88 -26.36
N ALA A 190 -17.96 15.78 -26.65
CA ALA A 190 -18.53 14.65 -27.39
C ALA A 190 -19.69 13.99 -26.63
N LEU A 191 -19.56 13.82 -25.31
CA LEU A 191 -20.57 13.20 -24.46
C LEU A 191 -21.78 14.12 -24.24
N ASP A 192 -21.55 15.43 -24.12
CA ASP A 192 -22.60 16.45 -23.99
C ASP A 192 -23.35 16.67 -25.32
N ALA A 193 -22.65 16.62 -26.46
CA ALA A 193 -23.27 16.61 -27.79
C ALA A 193 -24.14 15.36 -28.00
N LEU A 194 -23.70 14.19 -27.53
CA LEU A 194 -24.49 12.95 -27.61
C LEU A 194 -25.77 13.02 -26.76
N ARG A 195 -25.68 13.62 -25.57
CA ARG A 195 -26.84 13.85 -24.69
C ARG A 195 -27.84 14.80 -25.36
N ARG A 196 -27.38 15.94 -25.90
CA ARG A 196 -28.24 16.90 -26.61
C ARG A 196 -28.96 16.29 -27.81
N ARG A 197 -28.29 15.39 -28.56
CA ARG A 197 -28.90 14.68 -29.69
C ARG A 197 -30.04 13.76 -29.26
N LYS A 198 -29.85 12.99 -28.18
CA LYS A 198 -30.90 12.10 -27.64
C LYS A 198 -32.15 12.83 -27.13
N TYR A 199 -32.02 14.06 -26.66
CA TYR A 199 -33.18 14.85 -26.21
C TYR A 199 -33.91 15.55 -27.36
N ARG A 200 -33.22 15.83 -28.47
CA ARG A 200 -33.83 16.47 -29.66
C ARG A 200 -34.75 15.52 -30.43
N ASP A 201 -34.47 14.22 -30.42
CA ASP A 201 -35.29 13.21 -31.13
C ASP A 201 -36.51 12.72 -30.33
N ARG A 202 -36.77 13.29 -29.13
CA ARG A 202 -37.89 12.91 -28.25
C ARG A 202 -39.01 13.96 -28.16
N LEU A 203 -38.89 15.07 -28.87
CA LEU A 203 -39.91 16.11 -29.05
C LEU A 203 -40.42 16.08 -30.48
#